data_AF-I3K6L7-F1
#
_entry.id   AF-I3K6L7-F1
#
_cell.length_a   1.000
_cell.length_b   1.000
_cell.length_c   1.000
_cell.angle_alpha   90.00
_cell.angle_beta   90.00
_cell.angle_gamma   90.00
#
_symmetry.space_group_name_H-M   'P 1'
#
loop_
_entity.id
_entity.type
_entity.pdbx_description
1 polymer ?
#
loop_
_entity_poly.entity_id
_entity_poly.type
_entity_poly.pdbx_seq_one_letter_code
_entity_poly.pdbx_strand_id
1 'polypeptide(L)'
;MVSLKREREVDLDDDDDNEDGVAAKVGRGHAVEDRRSRHCPYLDTINRSVLDFDFEKLCSISLSHINVYACLICGKYFQGRGLKSHAYTHSVQFTHHVFLNLHTLKFYCLPDNYEIIDSSLEDITYVLKPTFTKQHIAGLDKQGKLYRAYDGTTYLPGIVGLNNIKANDYANVVLQAFSNVPPLRNYFLEEENYRGIRRPPGDIMFLLVQRFGELMRKLWNPRNFKAHVSPHEMLQAVVLCSKKNFQITKQGDAVDFMTWFLNALHGALGGTKKKPSIITKAFQGYMRIFSKKLPHPDLPPEEKEALLTTDEYQEQMSESSFLFLTLDLPTAPLYKDEKEQLIIPQVPLFNILAKFNGSTEKEYKTYKENFLKRFQLTKLPPYLIFCIKRFTKNNFFVEKNPTIVNFPITNVDLREYLTEEAQATEKNTTYDLIANVVHDGKPTEGAYRIHVLHHGTGKWYEMQDLQVTDILPQMITLSEAYIQIWKRQESNDGRNNHTGI
;
A
#
# COMPACT_ATOMS: atom_id res chain seq x y z
N MET A 1 0.06 -43.04 57.36
CA MET A 1 1.54 -43.02 57.34
C MET A 1 1.96 -42.20 56.13
N VAL A 2 2.55 -41.01 56.18
CA VAL A 2 3.12 -40.19 57.26
C VAL A 2 2.93 -38.73 56.84
N SER A 3 2.38 -37.90 57.74
CA SER A 3 2.44 -36.44 57.69
C SER A 3 3.85 -35.97 58.06
N LEU A 4 4.37 -34.95 57.38
CA LEU A 4 5.49 -34.16 57.90
C LEU A 4 5.12 -32.66 57.89
N LYS A 5 4.81 -32.20 59.10
CA LYS A 5 4.83 -30.81 59.54
C LYS A 5 6.23 -30.23 59.34
N ARG A 6 6.33 -28.93 59.07
CA ARG A 6 7.48 -28.14 59.52
C ARG A 6 6.98 -26.79 60.04
N GLU A 7 7.02 -26.66 61.36
CA GLU A 7 6.83 -25.42 62.11
C GLU A 7 8.17 -24.67 62.22
N ARG A 8 8.01 -23.36 62.40
CA ARG A 8 8.91 -22.26 62.76
C ARG A 8 10.26 -22.57 63.41
N GLU A 9 11.26 -21.78 63.02
CA GLU A 9 12.27 -21.21 63.91
C GLU A 9 12.35 -19.69 63.65
N VAL A 10 12.36 -18.92 64.74
CA VAL A 10 12.55 -17.47 64.85
C VAL A 10 13.63 -17.31 65.89
N ASP A 11 14.73 -16.64 65.55
CA ASP A 11 15.67 -15.94 66.44
C ASP A 11 16.25 -14.80 65.55
N LEU A 12 15.86 -13.53 65.74
CA LEU A 12 16.25 -12.57 66.79
C LEU A 12 17.77 -12.34 66.83
N ASP A 13 18.23 -11.32 66.11
CA ASP A 13 19.34 -10.47 66.56
C ASP A 13 18.93 -9.01 66.27
N ASP A 14 18.67 -8.31 67.37
CA ASP A 14 18.62 -6.85 67.49
C ASP A 14 20.04 -6.31 67.29
N ASP A 15 20.21 -5.31 66.43
CA ASP A 15 21.17 -4.24 66.69
C ASP A 15 20.61 -2.92 66.19
N ASP A 16 20.58 -2.00 67.13
CA ASP A 16 19.93 -0.70 67.19
C ASP A 16 20.84 0.35 66.53
N ASP A 17 20.38 0.98 65.45
CA ASP A 17 20.96 2.23 64.95
C ASP A 17 19.82 3.17 64.51
N ASN A 18 19.29 3.89 65.49
CA ASN A 18 18.52 5.10 65.30
C ASN A 18 19.46 6.23 64.83
N GLU A 19 19.20 6.85 63.67
CA GLU A 19 19.03 8.30 63.53
C GLU A 19 18.59 8.73 62.11
N ASP A 20 17.55 9.58 62.09
CA ASP A 20 17.12 10.52 61.05
C ASP A 20 16.37 10.04 59.78
N GLY A 21 15.11 9.64 60.01
CA GLY A 21 14.06 9.64 58.98
C GLY A 21 13.49 11.04 58.70
N VAL A 22 13.86 11.63 57.56
CA VAL A 22 13.08 12.75 56.97
C VAL A 22 11.92 12.18 56.17
N ALA A 23 10.75 12.09 56.80
CA ALA A 23 9.49 11.73 56.17
C ALA A 23 9.02 12.82 55.19
N ALA A 24 9.21 12.61 53.89
CA ALA A 24 8.55 13.41 52.85
C ALA A 24 7.09 12.94 52.67
N LYS A 25 6.17 13.71 53.24
CA LYS A 25 4.71 13.57 53.09
C LYS A 25 4.31 13.59 51.61
N VAL A 26 3.70 12.51 51.12
CA VAL A 26 2.96 12.48 49.84
C VAL A 26 1.63 13.19 50.04
N GLY A 27 1.64 14.52 49.86
CA GLY A 27 0.43 15.31 49.70
C GLY A 27 -0.11 15.15 48.28
N ARG A 28 -1.38 14.75 48.16
CA ARG A 28 -2.17 14.88 46.92
C ARG A 28 -2.27 16.36 46.55
N GLY A 29 -1.34 16.83 45.72
CA GLY A 29 -1.36 18.16 45.11
C GLY A 29 -1.81 18.07 43.66
N HIS A 30 -2.73 18.95 43.27
CA HIS A 30 -2.97 19.29 41.86
C HIS A 30 -1.63 19.47 41.13
N ALA A 31 -1.50 18.88 39.94
CA ALA A 31 -0.32 19.03 39.10
C ALA A 31 -0.06 20.52 38.84
N VAL A 32 0.93 21.08 39.54
CA VAL A 32 1.47 22.40 39.24
C VAL A 32 2.16 22.26 37.89
N GLU A 33 1.59 22.84 36.83
CA GLU A 33 2.30 22.99 35.55
C GLU A 33 3.65 23.66 35.85
N ASP A 34 4.76 22.96 35.64
CA ASP A 34 6.09 23.54 35.81
C ASP A 34 6.17 24.74 34.85
N ARG A 35 6.49 25.94 35.38
CA ARG A 35 6.55 27.17 34.58
C ARG A 35 7.51 27.05 33.38
N ARG A 36 8.47 26.12 33.48
CA ARG A 36 9.44 25.76 32.44
C ARG A 36 8.83 25.00 31.26
N SER A 37 7.67 24.37 31.41
CA SER A 37 7.02 23.61 30.35
C SER A 37 6.70 24.44 29.10
N ARG A 38 6.40 25.73 29.26
CA ARG A 38 6.12 26.65 28.14
C ARG A 38 7.30 27.55 27.76
N HIS A 39 8.39 27.49 28.50
CA HIS A 39 9.57 28.34 28.33
C HIS A 39 10.84 27.49 28.38
N CYS A 40 10.96 26.53 27.46
CA CYS A 40 12.16 25.72 27.33
C CYS A 40 13.22 26.51 26.53
N PRO A 41 14.43 26.74 27.08
CA PRO A 41 15.47 27.51 26.41
C PRO A 41 16.12 26.75 25.25
N TYR A 42 15.97 25.42 25.18
CA TYR A 42 16.67 24.56 24.24
C TYR A 42 15.89 24.28 22.95
N LEU A 43 14.78 24.98 22.70
CA LEU A 43 13.94 24.77 21.52
C LEU A 43 14.63 25.16 20.20
N ASP A 44 15.58 26.09 20.27
CA ASP A 44 16.44 26.53 19.17
C ASP A 44 17.43 25.45 18.71
N THR A 45 17.80 24.53 19.59
CA THR A 45 18.73 23.42 19.28
C THR A 45 18.12 22.33 18.39
N ILE A 46 16.81 22.37 18.16
CA ILE A 46 16.07 21.36 17.40
C ILE A 46 16.39 21.47 15.92
N ASN A 47 16.94 20.39 15.37
CA ASN A 47 17.23 20.31 13.95
C ASN A 47 16.24 19.39 13.23
N ARG A 48 15.25 20.00 12.54
CA ARG A 48 14.22 19.26 11.80
C ARG A 48 14.75 18.47 10.59
N SER A 49 15.92 18.82 10.07
CA SER A 49 16.51 18.14 8.89
C SER A 49 16.98 16.71 9.17
N VAL A 50 17.36 16.41 10.42
CA VAL A 50 17.85 15.09 10.83
C VAL A 50 16.73 14.19 11.38
N LEU A 51 15.51 14.72 11.55
CA LEU A 51 14.39 13.96 12.06
C LEU A 51 13.85 13.05 10.97
N ASP A 52 13.96 11.74 11.21
CA ASP A 52 13.45 10.72 10.31
C ASP A 52 12.60 9.72 11.08
N PHE A 53 11.29 9.85 10.92
CA PHE A 53 10.30 9.03 11.62
C PHE A 53 9.84 7.80 10.81
N ASP A 54 10.57 7.45 9.75
CA ASP A 54 10.24 6.33 8.85
C ASP A 54 10.83 4.98 9.26
N PHE A 55 11.68 4.97 10.27
CA PHE A 55 12.31 3.77 10.78
C PHE A 55 11.62 3.22 12.03
N GLU A 56 11.93 1.97 12.33
CA GLU A 56 11.38 1.25 13.46
C GLU A 56 11.67 1.97 14.79
N LYS A 57 10.63 2.10 15.61
CA LYS A 57 10.64 2.83 16.88
C LYS A 57 11.29 1.99 17.98
N LEU A 58 12.58 1.72 17.86
CA LEU A 58 13.40 0.97 18.81
C LEU A 58 14.57 1.81 19.31
N CYS A 59 15.07 1.51 20.51
CA CYS A 59 16.27 2.16 21.00
C CYS A 59 17.51 1.69 20.23
N SER A 60 18.34 2.63 19.77
CA SER A 60 19.58 2.33 19.05
C SER A 60 20.65 1.61 19.90
N ILE A 61 20.47 1.52 21.22
CA ILE A 61 21.40 0.85 22.14
C ILE A 61 20.81 -0.48 22.63
N SER A 62 19.62 -0.44 23.24
CA SER A 62 19.01 -1.62 23.85
C SER A 62 18.12 -2.45 22.91
N LEU A 63 17.85 -1.95 21.71
CA LEU A 63 16.89 -2.52 20.74
C LEU A 63 15.47 -2.71 21.30
N SER A 64 15.15 -2.10 22.44
CA SER A 64 13.84 -2.20 23.07
C SER A 64 12.82 -1.26 22.42
N HIS A 65 11.58 -1.71 22.29
CA HIS A 65 10.44 -0.91 21.84
C HIS A 65 9.71 -0.18 22.98
N ILE A 66 10.10 -0.42 24.24
CA ILE A 66 9.37 0.09 25.41
C ILE A 66 9.90 1.48 25.77
N ASN A 67 9.00 2.48 25.84
CA ASN A 67 9.33 3.86 26.25
C ASN A 67 10.48 4.46 25.44
N VAL A 68 10.38 4.44 24.11
CA VAL A 68 11.37 5.01 23.21
C VAL A 68 11.13 6.50 23.01
N TYR A 69 12.22 7.27 23.08
CA TYR A 69 12.28 8.71 22.90
C TYR A 69 13.18 9.06 21.72
N ALA A 70 12.72 9.94 20.84
CA ALA A 70 13.53 10.50 19.77
C ALA A 70 14.23 11.77 20.25
N CYS A 71 15.55 11.81 20.09
CA CYS A 71 16.33 13.03 20.31
C CYS A 71 16.10 13.99 19.15
N LEU A 72 15.62 15.21 19.44
CA LEU A 72 15.27 16.18 18.40
C LEU A 72 16.48 16.93 17.81
N ILE A 73 17.66 16.73 18.37
CA ILE A 73 18.91 17.35 17.91
C ILE A 73 19.64 16.43 16.92
N CYS A 74 19.67 15.12 17.19
CA CYS A 74 20.41 14.16 16.36
C CYS A 74 19.54 13.13 15.62
N GLY A 75 18.23 13.09 15.88
CA GLY A 75 17.29 12.16 15.25
C GLY A 75 17.35 10.70 15.76
N LYS A 76 18.27 10.36 16.65
CA LYS A 76 18.42 8.98 17.17
C LYS A 76 17.40 8.64 18.26
N TYR A 77 17.12 7.34 18.41
CA TYR A 77 16.12 6.81 19.33
C TYR A 77 16.75 6.18 20.56
N PHE A 78 16.28 6.57 21.75
CA PHE A 78 16.81 6.12 23.04
C PHE A 78 15.70 5.65 23.98
N GLN A 79 15.99 4.65 24.80
CA GLN A 79 15.02 4.10 25.75
C GLN A 79 15.02 4.86 27.08
N GLY A 80 13.80 5.11 27.58
CA GLY A 80 13.49 5.51 28.94
C GLY A 80 13.83 6.97 29.26
N ARG A 81 13.24 7.51 30.34
CA ARG A 81 13.50 8.88 30.82
C ARG A 81 14.23 8.97 32.16
N GLY A 82 14.36 7.84 32.87
CA GLY A 82 14.90 7.82 34.24
C GLY A 82 16.40 8.08 34.26
N LEU A 83 16.95 8.37 35.44
CA LEU A 83 18.36 8.72 35.66
C LEU A 83 19.39 7.72 35.09
N LYS A 84 19.01 6.43 34.96
CA LYS A 84 19.86 5.36 34.40
C LYS A 84 19.46 4.96 32.97
N SER A 85 18.58 5.73 32.34
CA SER A 85 18.09 5.42 30.99
C SER A 85 19.06 5.88 29.92
N HIS A 86 18.97 5.28 28.74
CA HIS A 86 19.81 5.66 27.61
C HIS A 86 19.53 7.08 27.13
N ALA A 87 18.29 7.57 27.21
CA ALA A 87 17.97 8.94 26.80
C ALA A 87 18.57 9.96 27.78
N TYR A 88 18.52 9.68 29.09
CA TYR A 88 19.12 10.54 30.12
C TYR A 88 20.65 10.58 30.00
N THR A 89 21.30 9.42 29.85
CA THR A 89 22.75 9.38 29.61
C THR A 89 23.12 10.11 28.33
N HIS A 90 22.34 9.96 27.25
CA HIS A 90 22.57 10.67 25.99
C HIS A 90 22.44 12.19 26.15
N SER A 91 21.46 12.67 26.93
CA SER A 91 21.26 14.10 27.13
C SER A 91 22.43 14.76 27.83
N VAL A 92 22.99 14.09 28.84
CA VAL A 92 24.15 14.58 29.59
C VAL A 92 25.44 14.44 28.76
N GLN A 93 25.62 13.32 28.06
CA GLN A 93 26.85 13.01 27.32
C GLN A 93 27.04 13.91 26.08
N PHE A 94 25.96 14.19 25.35
CA PHE A 94 26.00 14.94 24.09
C PHE A 94 25.37 16.33 24.19
N THR A 95 24.97 16.78 25.40
CA THR A 95 24.26 18.05 25.61
C THR A 95 23.02 18.21 24.74
N HIS A 96 22.35 17.08 24.47
CA HIS A 96 21.13 17.02 23.68
C HIS A 96 19.93 17.03 24.61
N HIS A 97 19.27 18.17 24.76
CA HIS A 97 18.33 18.34 25.86
C HIS A 97 16.86 18.04 25.51
N VAL A 98 16.50 18.00 24.23
CA VAL A 98 15.10 17.89 23.82
C VAL A 98 14.78 16.51 23.24
N PHE A 99 13.76 15.86 23.81
CA PHE A 99 13.31 14.53 23.41
C PHE A 99 11.79 14.48 23.17
N LEU A 100 11.37 13.65 22.22
CA LEU A 100 9.97 13.35 21.93
C LEU A 100 9.66 11.89 22.27
N ASN A 101 8.66 11.65 23.11
CA ASN A 101 8.19 10.30 23.35
C ASN A 101 7.39 9.78 22.13
N LEU A 102 7.87 8.70 21.52
CA LEU A 102 7.29 8.17 20.27
C LEU A 102 5.91 7.52 20.42
N HIS A 103 5.48 7.22 21.66
CA HIS A 103 4.19 6.60 21.95
C HIS A 103 3.16 7.62 22.43
N THR A 104 3.55 8.50 23.35
CA THR A 104 2.63 9.49 23.94
C THR A 104 2.58 10.80 23.16
N LEU A 105 3.51 11.02 22.21
CA LEU A 105 3.66 12.25 21.43
C LEU A 105 3.93 13.49 22.31
N LYS A 106 4.43 13.29 23.52
CA LYS A 106 4.80 14.33 24.47
C LYS A 106 6.28 14.66 24.39
N PHE A 107 6.62 15.94 24.46
CA PHE A 107 7.99 16.43 24.47
C PHE A 107 8.52 16.55 25.88
N TYR A 108 9.81 16.30 26.07
CA TYR A 108 10.48 16.34 27.35
C TYR A 108 11.86 16.99 27.21
N CYS A 109 12.22 17.79 28.21
CA CYS A 109 13.59 18.25 28.40
C CYS A 109 14.32 17.30 29.33
N LEU A 110 15.46 16.74 28.92
CA LEU A 110 16.36 15.95 29.77
C LEU A 110 17.73 16.65 29.83
N PRO A 111 18.45 16.64 30.95
CA PRO A 111 18.24 15.83 32.16
C PRO A 111 17.17 16.37 33.13
N ASP A 112 16.72 17.62 32.98
CA ASP A 112 15.82 18.29 33.94
C ASP A 112 14.43 17.64 34.10
N ASN A 113 14.04 16.79 33.14
CA ASN A 113 12.87 15.92 33.14
C ASN A 113 11.52 16.64 33.35
N TYR A 114 11.31 17.75 32.64
CA TYR A 114 10.02 18.43 32.53
C TYR A 114 9.39 18.25 31.14
N GLU A 115 8.05 18.23 31.06
CA GLU A 115 7.30 18.17 29.81
C GLU A 115 7.34 19.52 29.10
N ILE A 116 7.57 19.54 27.79
CA ILE A 116 7.57 20.76 26.97
C ILE A 116 6.22 20.85 26.24
N ILE A 117 5.54 21.98 26.38
CA ILE A 117 4.25 22.26 25.76
C ILE A 117 4.43 23.52 24.91
N ASP A 118 4.61 23.31 23.61
CA ASP A 118 4.81 24.40 22.64
C ASP A 118 4.17 24.05 21.30
N SER A 119 3.36 24.97 20.76
CA SER A 119 2.66 24.77 19.48
C SER A 119 3.59 24.74 18.26
N SER A 120 4.80 25.28 18.36
CA SER A 120 5.80 25.24 17.28
C SER A 120 6.36 23.83 17.01
N LEU A 121 6.11 22.89 17.92
CA LEU A 121 6.53 21.49 17.81
C LEU A 121 5.42 20.56 17.28
N GLU A 122 4.22 21.10 17.06
CA GLU A 122 3.10 20.32 16.52
C GLU A 122 3.41 19.76 15.14
N ASP A 123 4.23 20.46 14.34
CA ASP A 123 4.73 19.97 13.05
C ASP A 123 5.47 18.63 13.20
N ILE A 124 6.36 18.51 14.18
CA ILE A 124 7.11 17.28 14.48
C ILE A 124 6.16 16.15 14.87
N THR A 125 5.17 16.43 15.73
CA THR A 125 4.16 15.40 16.09
C THR A 125 3.33 14.98 14.88
N TYR A 126 3.02 15.93 13.99
CA TYR A 126 2.24 15.69 12.79
C TYR A 126 3.03 14.89 11.75
N VAL A 127 4.35 15.08 11.62
CA VAL A 127 5.19 14.22 10.78
C VAL A 127 5.30 12.81 11.36
N LEU A 128 5.47 12.68 12.68
CA LEU A 128 5.56 11.38 13.34
C LEU A 128 4.25 10.58 13.23
N LYS A 129 3.11 11.24 13.44
CA LYS A 129 1.78 10.64 13.34
C LYS A 129 0.81 11.59 12.64
N PRO A 130 0.77 11.59 11.29
CA PRO A 130 -0.15 12.44 10.56
C PRO A 130 -1.60 12.05 10.87
N THR A 131 -2.45 13.04 11.13
CA THR A 131 -3.87 12.85 11.43
C THR A 131 -4.72 13.59 10.41
N PHE A 132 -5.77 12.93 9.93
CA PHE A 132 -6.64 13.48 8.89
C PHE A 132 -8.07 13.55 9.40
N THR A 133 -8.72 14.70 9.23
CA THR A 133 -10.14 14.87 9.52
C THR A 133 -10.96 14.51 8.29
N LYS A 134 -12.22 14.08 8.47
CA LYS A 134 -13.15 13.77 7.37
C LYS A 134 -13.28 14.89 6.34
N GLN A 135 -13.31 16.14 6.81
CA GLN A 135 -13.38 17.32 5.95
C GLN A 135 -12.10 17.48 5.11
N HIS A 136 -10.93 17.24 5.70
CA HIS A 136 -9.66 17.29 5.00
C HIS A 136 -9.56 16.18 3.94
N ILE A 137 -9.98 14.96 4.28
CA ILE A 137 -10.00 13.82 3.35
C ILE A 137 -10.91 14.08 2.14
N ALA A 138 -12.09 14.69 2.37
CA ALA A 138 -13.00 15.06 1.27
C ALA A 138 -12.44 16.19 0.37
N GLY A 139 -11.55 17.03 0.90
CA GLY A 139 -10.89 18.10 0.18
C GLY A 139 -9.62 17.66 -0.58
N LEU A 140 -9.02 16.53 -0.21
CA LEU A 140 -7.74 16.07 -0.75
C LEU A 140 -7.75 15.91 -2.28
N ASP A 141 -8.83 15.37 -2.84
CA ASP A 141 -8.97 15.17 -4.29
C ASP A 141 -9.27 16.45 -5.08
N LYS A 142 -9.59 17.55 -4.38
CA LYS A 142 -9.98 18.83 -5.00
C LYS A 142 -8.86 19.87 -4.92
N GLN A 143 -7.85 19.64 -4.08
CA GLN A 143 -6.78 20.58 -3.84
C GLN A 143 -5.62 20.33 -4.80
N GLY A 144 -5.34 21.29 -5.68
CA GLY A 144 -4.15 21.31 -6.54
C GLY A 144 -2.98 22.11 -5.99
N LYS A 145 -2.99 22.42 -4.69
CA LYS A 145 -1.98 23.29 -4.08
C LYS A 145 -0.69 22.50 -3.83
N LEU A 146 0.43 23.04 -4.31
CA LEU A 146 1.76 22.55 -3.94
C LEU A 146 2.06 22.87 -2.47
N TYR A 147 2.54 21.88 -1.75
CA TYR A 147 3.00 22.01 -0.38
C TYR A 147 4.53 22.09 -0.37
N ARG A 148 5.07 22.77 0.63
CA ARG A 148 6.52 22.97 0.76
C ARG A 148 7.01 22.17 1.95
N ALA A 149 7.98 21.30 1.71
CA ALA A 149 8.72 20.60 2.73
C ALA A 149 9.66 21.56 3.48
N TYR A 150 10.19 21.12 4.62
CA TYR A 150 11.09 21.94 5.44
C TYR A 150 12.41 22.29 4.71
N ASP A 151 12.91 21.38 3.87
CA ASP A 151 14.07 21.61 3.00
C ASP A 151 13.83 22.62 1.86
N GLY A 152 12.59 23.09 1.72
CA GLY A 152 12.18 24.03 0.70
C GLY A 152 11.70 23.40 -0.61
N THR A 153 11.76 22.06 -0.76
CA THR A 153 11.22 21.35 -1.92
C THR A 153 9.70 21.41 -1.94
N THR A 154 9.14 21.58 -3.14
CA THR A 154 7.69 21.58 -3.35
C THR A 154 7.23 20.22 -3.81
N TYR A 155 6.14 19.71 -3.24
CA TYR A 155 5.55 18.42 -3.59
C TYR A 155 4.03 18.46 -3.50
N LEU A 156 3.37 17.47 -4.11
CA LEU A 156 1.93 17.24 -3.95
C LEU A 156 1.71 16.05 -3.02
N PRO A 157 0.81 16.14 -2.02
CA PRO A 157 0.43 15.00 -1.21
C PRO A 157 -0.02 13.82 -2.07
N GLY A 158 0.49 12.64 -1.77
CA GLY A 158 0.27 11.43 -2.57
C GLY A 158 1.19 11.28 -3.79
N ILE A 159 1.80 12.37 -4.29
CA ILE A 159 2.81 12.36 -5.36
C ILE A 159 4.19 12.62 -4.72
N VAL A 160 4.66 11.63 -3.98
CA VAL A 160 5.86 11.70 -3.15
C VAL A 160 6.72 10.49 -3.45
N GLY A 161 8.02 10.67 -3.67
CA GLY A 161 8.92 9.57 -3.99
C GLY A 161 9.05 8.56 -2.84
N LEU A 162 9.18 7.28 -3.16
CA LEU A 162 9.47 6.21 -2.19
C LEU A 162 10.94 5.80 -2.28
N ASN A 163 11.59 5.63 -1.12
CA ASN A 163 13.00 5.27 -1.10
C ASN A 163 13.24 3.84 -1.62
N ASN A 164 14.18 3.72 -2.56
CA ASN A 164 14.66 2.42 -3.02
C ASN A 164 15.81 1.95 -2.13
N ILE A 165 15.56 0.92 -1.34
CA ILE A 165 16.57 0.40 -0.41
C ILE A 165 17.60 -0.46 -1.16
N LYS A 166 17.13 -1.27 -2.12
CA LYS A 166 17.95 -2.12 -3.01
C LYS A 166 17.19 -2.48 -4.28
N ALA A 167 16.16 -3.33 -4.14
CA ALA A 167 15.40 -3.89 -5.26
C ALA A 167 13.91 -4.04 -4.87
N ASN A 168 13.34 -2.97 -4.29
CA ASN A 168 11.96 -2.90 -3.79
C ASN A 168 11.05 -2.03 -4.68
N ASP A 169 11.52 -1.65 -5.86
CA ASP A 169 10.79 -0.84 -6.84
C ASP A 169 9.43 -1.46 -7.23
N TYR A 170 9.37 -2.79 -7.39
CA TYR A 170 8.12 -3.54 -7.65
C TYR A 170 7.05 -3.30 -6.57
N ALA A 171 7.47 -3.19 -5.31
CA ALA A 171 6.56 -2.92 -4.19
C ALA A 171 6.21 -1.43 -4.12
N ASN A 172 7.20 -0.55 -4.36
CA ASN A 172 6.99 0.90 -4.37
C ASN A 172 5.90 1.29 -5.37
N VAL A 173 5.98 0.82 -6.62
CA VAL A 173 4.99 1.16 -7.65
C VAL A 173 3.59 0.65 -7.29
N VAL A 174 3.46 -0.55 -6.70
CA VAL A 174 2.16 -1.09 -6.28
C VAL A 174 1.57 -0.29 -5.11
N LEU A 175 2.40 0.07 -4.12
CA LEU A 175 1.98 0.90 -3.00
C LEU A 175 1.54 2.30 -3.46
N GLN A 176 2.25 2.88 -4.44
CA GLN A 176 1.86 4.15 -5.05
C GLN A 176 0.57 4.06 -5.86
N ALA A 177 0.39 2.97 -6.63
CA ALA A 177 -0.83 2.74 -7.39
C ALA A 177 -2.04 2.68 -6.46
N PHE A 178 -1.93 1.97 -5.34
CA PHE A 178 -2.97 1.89 -4.32
C PHE A 178 -3.14 3.16 -3.50
N SER A 179 -2.07 3.94 -3.34
CA SER A 179 -2.12 5.24 -2.69
C SER A 179 -3.04 6.22 -3.41
N ASN A 180 -3.05 6.15 -4.75
CA ASN A 180 -3.88 6.99 -5.59
C ASN A 180 -5.32 6.47 -5.76
N VAL A 181 -5.76 5.45 -5.01
CA VAL A 181 -7.16 4.95 -5.05
C VAL A 181 -7.96 5.59 -3.91
N PRO A 182 -8.84 6.58 -4.16
CA PRO A 182 -9.48 7.37 -3.11
C PRO A 182 -10.22 6.57 -2.04
N PRO A 183 -11.07 5.56 -2.32
CA PRO A 183 -11.76 4.82 -1.25
C PRO A 183 -10.79 4.03 -0.36
N LEU A 184 -9.75 3.45 -0.97
CA LEU A 184 -8.73 2.70 -0.23
C LEU A 184 -7.91 3.66 0.63
N ARG A 185 -7.42 4.75 0.03
CA ARG A 185 -6.71 5.81 0.73
C ARG A 185 -7.52 6.34 1.92
N ASN A 186 -8.75 6.78 1.68
CA ASN A 186 -9.60 7.40 2.71
C ASN A 186 -9.82 6.45 3.90
N TYR A 187 -9.96 5.15 3.62
CA TYR A 187 -10.08 4.14 4.67
C TYR A 187 -8.81 4.02 5.54
N PHE A 188 -7.63 4.06 4.92
CA PHE A 188 -6.33 3.92 5.61
C PHE A 188 -5.79 5.21 6.23
N LEU A 189 -6.27 6.39 5.81
CA LEU A 189 -5.94 7.66 6.45
C LEU A 189 -6.54 7.80 7.85
N GLU A 190 -7.67 7.13 8.11
CA GLU A 190 -8.32 7.09 9.42
C GLU A 190 -8.02 5.79 10.16
N GLU A 191 -7.20 5.87 11.20
CA GLU A 191 -6.80 4.70 12.00
C GLU A 191 -7.99 4.01 12.70
N GLU A 192 -9.04 4.77 13.04
CA GLU A 192 -10.25 4.27 13.69
C GLU A 192 -10.99 3.22 12.84
N ASN A 193 -10.90 3.32 11.51
CA ASN A 193 -11.62 2.45 10.58
C ASN A 193 -11.19 0.99 10.64
N TYR A 194 -9.94 0.72 11.03
CA TYR A 194 -9.39 -0.63 11.10
C TYR A 194 -8.88 -1.02 12.50
N ARG A 195 -8.69 -0.07 13.42
CA ARG A 195 -8.22 -0.37 14.79
C ARG A 195 -9.16 -1.29 15.57
N GLY A 196 -10.47 -1.12 15.39
CA GLY A 196 -11.52 -1.88 16.11
C GLY A 196 -11.79 -3.30 15.59
N ILE A 197 -11.09 -3.76 14.56
CA ILE A 197 -11.28 -5.10 13.99
C ILE A 197 -10.77 -6.15 14.99
N ARG A 198 -11.60 -7.17 15.26
CA ARG A 198 -11.24 -8.30 16.14
C ARG A 198 -10.15 -9.15 15.49
N ARG A 199 -9.13 -9.51 16.26
CA ARG A 199 -7.92 -10.19 15.77
C ARG A 199 -7.76 -11.55 16.45
N PRO A 200 -7.32 -12.58 15.71
CA PRO A 200 -6.81 -13.80 16.31
C PRO A 200 -5.54 -13.50 17.14
N PRO A 201 -5.33 -14.18 18.28
CA PRO A 201 -4.05 -14.12 19.00
C PRO A 201 -2.90 -14.56 18.08
N GLY A 202 -1.83 -13.75 17.99
CA GLY A 202 -0.66 -14.05 17.16
C GLY A 202 -0.79 -13.73 15.67
N ASP A 203 -1.82 -13.00 15.25
CA ASP A 203 -1.99 -12.60 13.85
C ASP A 203 -0.95 -11.54 13.42
N ILE A 204 0.05 -11.99 12.68
CA ILE A 204 1.08 -11.13 12.07
C ILE A 204 0.54 -10.33 10.88
N MET A 205 -0.54 -10.77 10.22
CA MET A 205 -1.06 -10.14 9.00
C MET A 205 -1.66 -8.76 9.27
N PHE A 206 -2.17 -8.53 10.49
CA PHE A 206 -2.67 -7.21 10.88
C PHE A 206 -1.57 -6.15 10.92
N LEU A 207 -0.31 -6.52 11.14
CA LEU A 207 0.82 -5.59 11.08
C LEU A 207 0.90 -4.94 9.69
N LEU A 208 0.57 -5.68 8.63
CA LEU A 208 0.52 -5.18 7.26
C LEU A 208 -0.48 -4.02 7.11
N VAL A 209 -1.68 -4.17 7.71
CA VAL A 209 -2.75 -3.15 7.69
C VAL A 209 -2.29 -1.89 8.43
N GLN A 210 -1.66 -2.07 9.60
CA GLN A 210 -1.15 -0.95 10.40
C GLN A 210 -0.04 -0.18 9.67
N ARG A 211 0.97 -0.90 9.17
CA ARG A 211 2.11 -0.28 8.47
C ARG A 211 1.69 0.34 7.14
N PHE A 212 0.74 -0.27 6.44
CA PHE A 212 0.16 0.34 5.23
C PHE A 212 -0.58 1.64 5.57
N GLY A 213 -1.39 1.66 6.63
CA GLY A 213 -2.07 2.89 7.07
C GLY A 213 -1.10 3.98 7.55
N GLU A 214 0.01 3.62 8.21
CA GLU A 214 1.09 4.56 8.53
C GLU A 214 1.76 5.13 7.28
N LEU A 215 2.11 4.28 6.31
CA LEU A 215 2.69 4.70 5.04
C LEU A 215 1.76 5.64 4.26
N MET A 216 0.47 5.28 4.17
CA MET A 216 -0.54 6.10 3.50
C MET A 216 -0.66 7.50 4.11
N ARG A 217 -0.68 7.58 5.44
CA ARG A 217 -0.72 8.86 6.16
C ARG A 217 0.52 9.71 5.92
N LYS A 218 1.69 9.09 5.79
CA LYS A 218 2.96 9.76 5.48
C LYS A 218 3.03 10.24 4.03
N LEU A 219 2.59 9.43 3.07
CA LEU A 219 2.55 9.79 1.64
C LEU A 219 1.62 10.98 1.39
N TRP A 220 0.47 11.02 2.07
CA TRP A 220 -0.52 12.09 1.95
C TRP A 220 -0.32 13.21 2.97
N ASN A 221 0.82 13.26 3.66
CA ASN A 221 1.12 14.31 4.63
C ASN A 221 1.40 15.66 3.92
N PRO A 222 0.60 16.71 4.13
CA PRO A 222 0.86 18.04 3.56
C PRO A 222 1.97 18.84 4.25
N ARG A 223 2.48 18.38 5.40
CA ARG A 223 3.50 19.07 6.21
C ARG A 223 4.70 18.15 6.45
N ASN A 224 5.20 17.53 5.40
CA ASN A 224 6.33 16.61 5.51
C ASN A 224 7.66 17.40 5.60
N PHE A 225 8.65 16.83 6.29
CA PHE A 225 9.98 17.47 6.37
C PHE A 225 10.80 17.25 5.10
N LYS A 226 10.53 16.16 4.38
CA LYS A 226 11.19 15.77 3.12
C LYS A 226 10.13 15.46 2.08
N ALA A 227 10.41 15.72 0.80
CA ALA A 227 9.54 15.36 -0.33
C ALA A 227 9.66 13.87 -0.75
N HIS A 228 10.10 12.98 0.16
CA HIS A 228 10.15 11.54 -0.03
C HIS A 228 9.86 10.82 1.28
N VAL A 229 9.42 9.56 1.19
CA VAL A 229 9.10 8.70 2.34
C VAL A 229 9.82 7.36 2.19
N SER A 230 10.35 6.83 3.29
CA SER A 230 10.98 5.51 3.29
C SER A 230 9.94 4.43 3.62
N PRO A 231 9.67 3.45 2.72
CA PRO A 231 8.72 2.36 2.98
C PRO A 231 9.31 1.22 3.83
N HIS A 232 10.40 1.45 4.56
CA HIS A 232 11.16 0.39 5.23
C HIS A 232 10.32 -0.45 6.21
N GLU A 233 9.58 0.18 7.12
CA GLU A 233 8.70 -0.52 8.07
C GLU A 233 7.61 -1.33 7.35
N MET A 234 7.06 -0.79 6.27
CA MET A 234 6.06 -1.46 5.45
C MET A 234 6.65 -2.70 4.78
N LEU A 235 7.85 -2.59 4.22
CA LEU A 235 8.52 -3.69 3.56
C LEU A 235 8.98 -4.77 4.53
N GLN A 236 9.41 -4.41 5.74
CA GLN A 236 9.67 -5.38 6.81
C GLN A 236 8.40 -6.17 7.16
N ALA A 237 7.25 -5.49 7.28
CA ALA A 237 5.98 -6.17 7.52
C ALA A 237 5.60 -7.09 6.36
N VAL A 238 5.85 -6.67 5.11
CA VAL A 238 5.68 -7.51 3.91
C VAL A 238 6.55 -8.76 3.98
N VAL A 239 7.85 -8.62 4.28
CA VAL A 239 8.79 -9.76 4.37
C VAL A 239 8.34 -10.76 5.43
N LEU A 240 7.90 -10.26 6.59
CA LEU A 240 7.42 -11.08 7.70
C LEU A 240 6.13 -11.82 7.34
N CYS A 241 5.13 -11.11 6.82
CA CYS A 241 3.82 -11.65 6.46
C CYS A 241 3.90 -12.62 5.28
N SER A 242 4.77 -12.34 4.31
CA SER A 242 4.98 -13.18 3.13
C SER A 242 5.91 -14.37 3.36
N LYS A 243 6.41 -14.55 4.59
CA LYS A 243 7.38 -15.60 4.96
C LYS A 243 8.62 -15.60 4.06
N LYS A 244 9.16 -14.40 3.77
CA LYS A 244 10.32 -14.15 2.91
C LYS A 244 10.14 -14.45 1.42
N ASN A 245 8.90 -14.58 0.93
CA ASN A 245 8.64 -14.67 -0.51
C ASN A 245 8.94 -13.34 -1.22
N PHE A 246 8.56 -12.21 -0.61
CA PHE A 246 8.85 -10.87 -1.11
C PHE A 246 9.95 -10.24 -0.26
N GLN A 247 11.18 -10.23 -0.78
CA GLN A 247 12.35 -9.71 -0.09
C GLN A 247 12.66 -8.27 -0.54
N ILE A 248 13.36 -7.52 0.31
CA ILE A 248 13.82 -6.16 -0.02
C ILE A 248 15.09 -6.21 -0.90
N THR A 249 15.89 -7.26 -0.73
CA THR A 249 17.16 -7.49 -1.42
C THR A 249 17.01 -8.10 -2.80
N LYS A 250 15.86 -8.72 -3.10
CA LYS A 250 15.58 -9.40 -4.36
C LYS A 250 14.29 -8.87 -4.95
N GLN A 251 14.36 -8.41 -6.19
CA GLN A 251 13.21 -7.93 -6.93
C GLN A 251 12.21 -9.07 -7.16
N GLY A 252 10.94 -8.78 -6.90
CA GLY A 252 9.81 -9.65 -7.21
C GLY A 252 9.02 -9.14 -8.41
N ASP A 253 8.01 -9.91 -8.79
CA ASP A 253 7.03 -9.49 -9.79
C ASP A 253 5.97 -8.58 -9.14
N ALA A 254 5.69 -7.42 -9.74
CA ALA A 254 4.70 -6.49 -9.22
C ALA A 254 3.27 -7.07 -9.21
N VAL A 255 2.89 -7.91 -10.18
CA VAL A 255 1.57 -8.56 -10.23
C VAL A 255 1.43 -9.60 -9.14
N ASP A 256 2.47 -10.40 -8.88
CA ASP A 256 2.45 -11.39 -7.80
C ASP A 256 2.39 -10.70 -6.44
N PHE A 257 3.19 -9.64 -6.25
CA PHE A 257 3.15 -8.83 -5.04
C PHE A 257 1.76 -8.19 -4.84
N MET A 258 1.20 -7.57 -5.88
CA MET A 258 -0.12 -6.97 -5.84
C MET A 258 -1.21 -7.99 -5.49
N THR A 259 -1.17 -9.16 -6.13
CA THR A 259 -2.14 -10.24 -5.90
C THR A 259 -2.07 -10.75 -4.47
N TRP A 260 -0.87 -11.03 -3.98
CA TRP A 260 -0.67 -11.43 -2.59
C TRP A 260 -1.12 -10.32 -1.63
N PHE A 261 -0.76 -9.08 -1.91
CA PHE A 261 -1.03 -7.93 -1.05
C PHE A 261 -2.52 -7.66 -0.89
N LEU A 262 -3.29 -7.66 -1.99
CA LEU A 262 -4.75 -7.49 -1.95
C LEU A 262 -5.43 -8.61 -1.15
N ASN A 263 -5.00 -9.86 -1.35
CA ASN A 263 -5.54 -11.01 -0.63
C ASN A 263 -5.17 -10.98 0.87
N ALA A 264 -3.93 -10.62 1.19
CA ALA A 264 -3.44 -10.49 2.55
C ALA A 264 -4.18 -9.38 3.30
N LEU A 265 -4.34 -8.21 2.69
CA LEU A 265 -5.12 -7.12 3.29
C LEU A 265 -6.61 -7.49 3.42
N HIS A 266 -7.20 -8.20 2.46
CA HIS A 266 -8.60 -8.65 2.56
C HIS A 266 -8.78 -9.58 3.76
N GLY A 267 -7.88 -10.56 3.94
CA GLY A 267 -7.89 -11.45 5.10
C GLY A 267 -7.65 -10.73 6.42
N ALA A 268 -6.66 -9.84 6.48
CA ALA A 268 -6.29 -9.10 7.69
C ALA A 268 -7.37 -8.10 8.14
N LEU A 269 -8.18 -7.57 7.22
CA LEU A 269 -9.33 -6.71 7.53
C LEU A 269 -10.57 -7.50 7.99
N GLY A 270 -10.44 -8.82 8.23
CA GLY A 270 -11.56 -9.69 8.59
C GLY A 270 -12.53 -9.92 7.43
N GLY A 271 -12.08 -9.64 6.20
CA GLY A 271 -12.79 -9.99 4.98
C GLY A 271 -12.91 -11.51 4.89
N THR A 272 -14.13 -11.97 4.69
CA THR A 272 -14.40 -13.37 4.38
C THR A 272 -15.25 -13.41 3.12
N LYS A 273 -15.41 -14.58 2.49
CA LYS A 273 -16.34 -14.76 1.35
C LYS A 273 -17.75 -14.22 1.63
N LYS A 274 -18.16 -14.11 2.90
CA LYS A 274 -19.46 -13.58 3.34
C LYS A 274 -19.42 -12.12 3.84
N LYS A 275 -18.25 -11.57 4.16
CA LYS A 275 -18.10 -10.19 4.68
C LYS A 275 -17.21 -9.37 3.74
N PRO A 276 -17.77 -8.37 3.03
CA PRO A 276 -16.99 -7.55 2.11
C PRO A 276 -16.06 -6.62 2.88
N SER A 277 -14.78 -6.61 2.52
CA SER A 277 -13.82 -5.62 3.00
C SER A 277 -13.83 -4.37 2.10
N ILE A 278 -13.10 -3.31 2.47
CA ILE A 278 -12.93 -2.13 1.61
C ILE A 278 -12.36 -2.50 0.23
N ILE A 279 -11.47 -3.50 0.19
CA ILE A 279 -10.85 -4.00 -1.05
C ILE A 279 -11.90 -4.64 -1.93
N THR A 280 -12.75 -5.46 -1.34
CA THR A 280 -13.87 -6.10 -2.03
C THR A 280 -14.85 -5.06 -2.57
N LYS A 281 -15.16 -4.01 -1.79
CA LYS A 281 -16.04 -2.92 -2.23
C LYS A 281 -15.43 -2.07 -3.35
N ALA A 282 -14.11 -1.88 -3.35
CA ALA A 282 -13.41 -1.04 -4.32
C ALA A 282 -13.09 -1.77 -5.64
N PHE A 283 -12.59 -3.01 -5.55
CA PHE A 283 -11.98 -3.73 -6.67
C PHE A 283 -12.72 -5.02 -7.09
N GLN A 284 -13.66 -5.53 -6.30
CA GLN A 284 -14.32 -6.79 -6.65
C GLN A 284 -15.35 -6.61 -7.78
N GLY A 285 -15.08 -7.25 -8.90
CA GLY A 285 -16.05 -7.49 -9.98
C GLY A 285 -16.50 -8.94 -10.01
N TYR A 286 -17.48 -9.22 -10.88
CA TYR A 286 -17.99 -10.57 -11.12
C TYR A 286 -17.97 -10.87 -12.62
N MET A 287 -17.63 -12.11 -12.94
CA MET A 287 -17.64 -12.63 -14.30
C MET A 287 -18.25 -14.03 -14.35
N ARG A 288 -18.94 -14.32 -15.46
CA ARG A 288 -19.33 -15.67 -15.87
C ARG A 288 -18.21 -16.28 -16.69
N ILE A 289 -17.79 -17.47 -16.31
CA ILE A 289 -16.82 -18.28 -17.05
C ILE A 289 -17.60 -19.47 -17.59
N PHE A 290 -17.64 -19.60 -18.92
CA PHE A 290 -18.16 -20.81 -19.55
C PHE A 290 -16.97 -21.66 -19.98
N SER A 291 -16.95 -22.90 -19.52
CA SER A 291 -15.87 -23.84 -19.77
C SER A 291 -16.43 -25.02 -20.54
N LYS A 292 -15.87 -25.26 -21.73
CA LYS A 292 -16.20 -26.39 -22.59
C LYS A 292 -14.98 -27.29 -22.69
N LYS A 293 -15.12 -28.56 -22.30
CA LYS A 293 -14.05 -29.54 -22.48
C LYS A 293 -13.95 -29.90 -23.96
N LEU A 294 -12.74 -30.02 -24.49
CA LEU A 294 -12.48 -30.47 -25.85
C LEU A 294 -12.10 -31.95 -25.84
N PRO A 295 -12.66 -32.77 -26.75
CA PRO A 295 -12.20 -34.12 -26.99
C PRO A 295 -10.72 -34.16 -27.36
N HIS A 296 -10.07 -35.30 -27.10
CA HIS A 296 -8.66 -35.46 -27.42
C HIS A 296 -8.44 -35.30 -28.95
N PRO A 297 -7.43 -34.52 -29.38
CA PRO A 297 -7.22 -34.21 -30.79
C PRO A 297 -6.95 -35.45 -31.65
N ASP A 298 -6.43 -36.53 -31.07
CA ASP A 298 -6.07 -37.76 -31.79
C ASP A 298 -7.23 -38.74 -31.98
N LEU A 299 -8.43 -38.46 -31.45
CA LEU A 299 -9.60 -39.33 -31.62
C LEU A 299 -10.17 -39.23 -33.05
N PRO A 300 -10.76 -40.32 -33.59
CA PRO A 300 -11.43 -40.30 -34.88
C PRO A 300 -12.66 -39.36 -34.87
N PRO A 301 -13.08 -38.82 -36.03
CA PRO A 301 -14.16 -37.83 -36.12
C PRO A 301 -15.49 -38.30 -35.54
N GLU A 302 -15.88 -39.55 -35.78
CA GLU A 302 -17.13 -40.13 -35.28
C GLU A 302 -17.15 -40.21 -33.74
N GLU A 303 -16.04 -40.61 -33.11
CA GLU A 303 -15.93 -40.64 -31.65
C GLU A 303 -15.91 -39.23 -31.06
N LYS A 304 -15.31 -38.25 -31.74
CA LYS A 304 -15.35 -36.85 -31.31
C LYS A 304 -16.78 -36.30 -31.29
N GLU A 305 -17.56 -36.56 -32.34
CA GLU A 305 -18.95 -36.13 -32.42
C GLU A 305 -19.82 -36.82 -31.35
N ALA A 306 -19.60 -38.13 -31.13
CA ALA A 306 -20.27 -38.86 -30.06
C ALA A 306 -19.93 -38.28 -28.67
N LEU A 307 -18.65 -37.93 -28.41
CA LEU A 307 -18.24 -37.32 -27.15
C LEU A 307 -18.80 -35.90 -26.96
N LEU A 308 -18.92 -35.11 -28.02
CA LEU A 308 -19.49 -33.75 -27.95
C LEU A 308 -20.97 -33.72 -27.54
N THR A 309 -21.70 -34.82 -27.75
CA THR A 309 -23.10 -34.93 -27.29
C THR A 309 -23.21 -35.30 -25.81
N THR A 310 -22.13 -35.77 -25.19
CA THR A 310 -22.10 -36.11 -23.76
C THR A 310 -22.04 -34.85 -22.91
N ASP A 311 -22.76 -34.83 -21.78
CA ASP A 311 -22.83 -33.68 -20.84
C ASP A 311 -21.46 -33.19 -20.34
N GLU A 312 -20.44 -34.05 -20.33
CA GLU A 312 -19.07 -33.68 -19.93
C GLU A 312 -18.40 -32.69 -20.91
N TYR A 313 -18.77 -32.73 -22.19
CA TYR A 313 -18.22 -31.89 -23.26
C TYR A 313 -19.14 -30.71 -23.61
N GLN A 314 -20.24 -30.55 -22.88
CA GLN A 314 -21.10 -29.38 -22.97
C GLN A 314 -20.52 -28.18 -22.20
N GLU A 315 -21.03 -26.99 -22.48
CA GLU A 315 -20.62 -25.77 -21.79
C GLU A 315 -21.09 -25.77 -20.34
N GLN A 316 -20.15 -25.70 -19.40
CA GLN A 316 -20.44 -25.50 -17.98
C GLN A 316 -20.29 -24.02 -17.62
N MET A 317 -21.35 -23.41 -17.09
CA MET A 317 -21.34 -22.03 -16.62
C MET A 317 -20.97 -21.98 -15.13
N SER A 318 -19.97 -21.16 -14.79
CA SER A 318 -19.60 -20.88 -13.41
C SER A 318 -19.46 -19.38 -13.19
N GLU A 319 -20.01 -18.87 -12.09
CA GLU A 319 -19.81 -17.48 -11.68
C GLU A 319 -18.64 -17.37 -10.72
N SER A 320 -17.75 -16.41 -10.99
CA SER A 320 -16.57 -16.16 -10.17
C SER A 320 -16.39 -14.66 -9.94
N SER A 321 -15.81 -14.31 -8.79
CA SER A 321 -15.43 -12.94 -8.49
C SER A 321 -13.96 -12.72 -8.81
N PHE A 322 -13.61 -11.53 -9.28
CA PHE A 322 -12.24 -11.12 -9.55
C PHE A 322 -11.88 -9.81 -8.87
N LEU A 323 -10.60 -9.61 -8.56
CA LEU A 323 -10.06 -8.33 -8.07
C LEU A 323 -9.33 -7.55 -9.17
N PHE A 324 -8.88 -8.25 -10.20
CA PHE A 324 -8.20 -7.69 -11.37
C PHE A 324 -8.48 -8.59 -12.58
N LEU A 325 -8.37 -8.03 -13.79
CA LEU A 325 -8.48 -8.78 -15.04
C LEU A 325 -7.10 -8.94 -15.66
N THR A 326 -6.75 -10.19 -15.96
CA THR A 326 -5.50 -10.50 -16.66
C THR A 326 -5.72 -10.41 -18.17
N LEU A 327 -5.02 -9.48 -18.80
CA LEU A 327 -5.02 -9.26 -20.25
C LEU A 327 -3.84 -10.01 -20.86
N ASP A 328 -4.14 -10.92 -21.78
CA ASP A 328 -3.11 -11.68 -22.49
C ASP A 328 -2.69 -10.91 -23.74
N LEU A 329 -1.40 -10.63 -23.88
CA LEU A 329 -0.86 -10.05 -25.10
C LEU A 329 -0.69 -11.14 -26.17
N PRO A 330 -0.93 -10.82 -27.45
CA PRO A 330 -0.54 -11.73 -28.52
C PRO A 330 0.99 -11.92 -28.51
N THR A 331 1.44 -13.09 -28.94
CA THR A 331 2.87 -13.39 -29.04
C THR A 331 3.55 -12.38 -29.97
N ALA A 332 4.71 -11.87 -29.55
CA ALA A 332 5.47 -10.95 -30.38
C ALA A 332 5.78 -11.61 -31.74
N PRO A 333 5.65 -10.88 -32.87
CA PRO A 333 6.01 -11.41 -34.17
C PRO A 333 7.45 -11.92 -34.16
N LEU A 334 7.66 -13.16 -34.59
CA LEU A 334 8.99 -13.79 -34.62
C LEU A 334 9.89 -13.19 -35.73
N TYR A 335 9.30 -12.54 -36.72
CA TYR A 335 9.99 -12.00 -37.89
C TYR A 335 10.28 -10.51 -37.71
N LYS A 336 11.53 -10.13 -37.98
CA LYS A 336 11.94 -8.73 -38.13
C LYS A 336 11.45 -8.23 -39.49
N ASP A 337 11.19 -6.93 -39.58
CA ASP A 337 10.83 -6.27 -40.85
C ASP A 337 11.99 -6.34 -41.86
N GLU A 338 11.74 -5.99 -43.12
CA GLU A 338 12.72 -5.94 -44.23
C GLU A 338 13.97 -5.07 -43.92
N LYS A 339 13.90 -4.22 -42.88
CA LYS A 339 14.96 -3.32 -42.42
C LYS A 339 15.73 -3.80 -41.18
N GLU A 340 15.53 -5.05 -40.73
CA GLU A 340 16.10 -5.64 -39.51
C GLU A 340 15.87 -4.87 -38.19
N GLN A 341 15.00 -3.86 -38.19
CA GLN A 341 14.61 -3.17 -36.97
C GLN A 341 13.58 -4.03 -36.21
N LEU A 342 13.76 -4.13 -34.89
CA LEU A 342 12.73 -4.67 -34.00
C LEU A 342 11.54 -3.70 -34.05
N ILE A 343 10.53 -3.99 -34.88
CA ILE A 343 9.24 -3.31 -34.80
C ILE A 343 8.71 -3.62 -33.40
N ILE A 344 8.53 -2.59 -32.58
CA ILE A 344 7.81 -2.72 -31.32
C ILE A 344 6.34 -2.98 -31.70
N PRO A 345 5.80 -4.18 -31.47
CA PRO A 345 4.44 -4.49 -31.87
C PRO A 345 3.45 -3.64 -31.08
N GLN A 346 2.35 -3.23 -31.72
CA GLN A 346 1.31 -2.41 -31.09
C GLN A 346 -0.03 -3.13 -31.16
N VAL A 347 -0.79 -3.09 -30.07
CA VAL A 347 -2.11 -3.72 -29.99
C VAL A 347 -3.10 -2.79 -29.27
N PRO A 348 -4.29 -2.53 -29.83
CA PRO A 348 -5.34 -1.79 -29.13
C PRO A 348 -5.83 -2.50 -27.87
N LEU A 349 -6.14 -1.75 -26.81
CA LEU A 349 -6.72 -2.27 -25.57
C LEU A 349 -8.01 -3.07 -25.81
N PHE A 350 -8.87 -2.60 -26.71
CA PHE A 350 -10.13 -3.26 -27.03
C PHE A 350 -9.94 -4.68 -27.59
N ASN A 351 -8.83 -4.95 -28.28
CA ASN A 351 -8.52 -6.28 -28.81
C ASN A 351 -8.17 -7.28 -27.71
N ILE A 352 -7.41 -6.85 -26.69
CA ILE A 352 -7.07 -7.71 -25.55
C ILE A 352 -8.23 -7.81 -24.55
N LEU A 353 -9.14 -6.83 -24.52
CA LEU A 353 -10.40 -6.89 -23.77
C LEU A 353 -11.46 -7.78 -24.43
N ALA A 354 -11.35 -8.06 -25.74
CA ALA A 354 -12.26 -8.97 -26.45
C ALA A 354 -12.39 -10.33 -25.75
N LYS A 355 -11.37 -10.77 -25.02
CA LYS A 355 -11.41 -11.95 -24.14
C LYS A 355 -12.64 -12.01 -23.20
N PHE A 356 -13.20 -10.86 -22.80
CA PHE A 356 -14.29 -10.75 -21.82
C PHE A 356 -15.66 -10.40 -22.42
N ASN A 357 -15.81 -10.43 -23.75
CA ASN A 357 -17.08 -10.17 -24.44
C ASN A 357 -18.04 -11.38 -24.49
N GLY A 358 -17.67 -12.50 -23.86
CA GLY A 358 -18.37 -13.78 -23.91
C GLY A 358 -18.45 -14.44 -25.28
N SER A 359 -17.83 -13.91 -26.33
CA SER A 359 -17.76 -14.52 -27.67
C SER A 359 -16.38 -15.12 -27.95
N THR A 360 -15.32 -14.47 -27.48
CA THR A 360 -13.96 -14.93 -27.71
C THR A 360 -13.64 -16.15 -26.85
N GLU A 361 -13.41 -17.28 -27.51
CA GLU A 361 -12.98 -18.52 -26.87
C GLU A 361 -11.46 -18.54 -26.73
N LYS A 362 -10.99 -18.97 -25.55
CA LYS A 362 -9.57 -19.15 -25.28
C LYS A 362 -9.28 -20.61 -24.95
N GLU A 363 -8.31 -21.18 -25.65
CA GLU A 363 -7.79 -22.51 -25.34
C GLU A 363 -6.95 -22.52 -24.06
N TYR A 364 -7.27 -23.44 -23.17
CA TYR A 364 -6.50 -23.79 -21.98
C TYR A 364 -6.10 -25.25 -22.07
N LYS A 365 -4.80 -25.51 -22.17
CA LYS A 365 -4.25 -26.86 -22.23
C LYS A 365 -3.69 -27.23 -20.86
N THR A 366 -4.23 -28.28 -20.25
CA THR A 366 -3.62 -28.95 -19.10
C THR A 366 -2.93 -30.24 -19.56
N TYR A 367 -2.26 -30.96 -18.66
CA TYR A 367 -1.46 -32.14 -18.98
C TYR A 367 -2.24 -33.28 -19.68
N LYS A 368 -3.56 -33.35 -19.51
CA LYS A 368 -4.41 -34.40 -20.10
C LYS A 368 -5.64 -33.90 -20.87
N GLU A 369 -6.00 -32.62 -20.72
CA GLU A 369 -7.30 -32.11 -21.15
C GLU A 369 -7.14 -30.72 -21.77
N ASN A 370 -7.94 -30.46 -22.79
CA ASN A 370 -8.03 -29.15 -23.42
C ASN A 370 -9.40 -28.56 -23.09
N PHE A 371 -9.44 -27.29 -22.73
CA PHE A 371 -10.67 -26.56 -22.43
C PHE A 371 -10.75 -25.32 -23.31
N LEU A 372 -11.92 -25.06 -23.88
CA LEU A 372 -12.28 -23.75 -24.39
C LEU A 372 -12.99 -22.99 -23.29
N LYS A 373 -12.43 -21.84 -22.90
CA LYS A 373 -13.06 -20.95 -21.93
C LYS A 373 -13.43 -19.64 -22.57
N ARG A 374 -14.68 -19.21 -22.35
CA ARG A 374 -15.16 -17.87 -22.67
C ARG A 374 -15.46 -17.13 -21.37
N PHE A 375 -15.17 -15.83 -21.34
CA PHE A 375 -15.37 -15.00 -20.16
C PHE A 375 -16.34 -13.89 -20.50
N GLN A 376 -17.27 -13.59 -19.60
CA GLN A 376 -18.22 -12.49 -19.75
C GLN A 376 -18.34 -11.73 -18.43
N LEU A 377 -18.27 -10.40 -18.47
CA LEU A 377 -18.41 -9.59 -17.25
C LEU A 377 -19.89 -9.48 -16.86
N THR A 378 -20.18 -9.62 -15.58
CA THR A 378 -21.54 -9.48 -15.04
C THR A 378 -21.68 -8.30 -14.08
N LYS A 379 -20.59 -7.90 -13.42
CA LYS A 379 -20.58 -6.72 -12.56
C LYS A 379 -19.20 -6.08 -12.57
N LEU A 380 -19.18 -4.77 -12.82
CA LEU A 380 -17.96 -4.00 -12.84
C LEU A 380 -17.66 -3.34 -11.47
N PRO A 381 -16.40 -3.37 -11.02
CA PRO A 381 -15.99 -2.73 -9.79
C PRO A 381 -15.85 -1.20 -9.96
N PRO A 382 -16.03 -0.38 -8.91
CA PRO A 382 -15.75 1.05 -8.97
C PRO A 382 -14.31 1.38 -9.42
N TYR A 383 -13.34 0.54 -9.04
CA TYR A 383 -11.96 0.61 -9.51
C TYR A 383 -11.57 -0.72 -10.17
N LEU A 384 -11.21 -0.67 -11.45
CA LEU A 384 -10.86 -1.84 -12.23
C LEU A 384 -9.35 -1.91 -12.42
N ILE A 385 -8.77 -3.07 -12.12
CA ILE A 385 -7.33 -3.30 -12.30
C ILE A 385 -7.13 -4.19 -13.53
N PHE A 386 -6.30 -3.76 -14.47
CA PHE A 386 -5.79 -4.59 -15.56
C PHE A 386 -4.36 -5.02 -15.26
N CYS A 387 -4.11 -6.32 -15.35
CA CYS A 387 -2.76 -6.89 -15.31
C CYS A 387 -2.42 -7.40 -16.71
N ILE A 388 -1.55 -6.69 -17.41
CA ILE A 388 -1.12 -7.05 -18.76
C ILE A 388 0.01 -8.08 -18.63
N LYS A 389 -0.26 -9.32 -19.05
CA LYS A 389 0.67 -10.43 -18.90
C LYS A 389 1.84 -10.29 -19.88
N ARG A 390 2.95 -9.73 -19.40
CA ARG A 390 4.18 -9.52 -20.19
C ARG A 390 5.20 -10.64 -20.04
N PHE A 391 5.28 -11.28 -18.89
CA PHE A 391 6.26 -12.32 -18.64
C PHE A 391 5.68 -13.70 -18.95
N THR A 392 6.31 -14.40 -19.88
CA THR A 392 6.02 -15.80 -20.19
C THR A 392 7.27 -16.62 -19.94
N LYS A 393 7.12 -17.72 -19.20
CA LYS A 393 8.23 -18.65 -19.00
C LYS A 393 8.22 -19.65 -20.15
N ASN A 394 9.22 -19.56 -21.01
CA ASN A 394 9.50 -20.59 -22.00
C ASN A 394 10.34 -21.71 -21.36
N ASN A 395 10.65 -22.77 -22.11
CA ASN A 395 11.41 -23.92 -21.61
C ASN A 395 12.80 -23.56 -21.07
N PHE A 396 13.39 -22.44 -21.52
CA PHE A 396 14.77 -22.06 -21.22
C PHE A 396 14.89 -20.82 -20.34
N PHE A 397 14.10 -19.78 -20.59
CA PHE A 397 14.16 -18.51 -19.88
C PHE A 397 12.78 -17.84 -19.80
N VAL A 398 12.67 -16.83 -18.95
CA VAL A 398 11.51 -15.94 -18.93
C VAL A 398 11.71 -14.89 -20.01
N GLU A 399 10.78 -14.80 -20.95
CA GLU A 399 10.75 -13.79 -22.00
C GLU A 399 9.76 -12.69 -21.61
N LYS A 400 10.10 -11.45 -21.98
CA LYS A 400 9.20 -10.30 -21.84
C LYS A 400 8.57 -10.01 -23.19
N ASN A 401 7.26 -9.87 -23.22
CA ASN A 401 6.54 -9.38 -24.38
C ASN A 401 6.65 -7.83 -24.47
N PRO A 402 7.32 -7.30 -25.51
CA PRO A 402 7.54 -5.86 -25.66
C PRO A 402 6.35 -5.12 -26.30
N THR A 403 5.23 -5.80 -26.54
CA THR A 403 4.05 -5.20 -27.21
C THR A 403 3.53 -3.99 -26.45
N ILE A 404 3.39 -2.86 -27.13
CA ILE A 404 2.81 -1.64 -26.59
C ILE A 404 1.30 -1.71 -26.75
N VAL A 405 0.58 -1.49 -25.65
CA VAL A 405 -0.88 -1.47 -25.67
C VAL A 405 -1.31 -0.04 -25.94
N ASN A 406 -2.05 0.18 -27.02
CA ASN A 406 -2.66 1.47 -27.29
C ASN A 406 -4.00 1.56 -26.55
N PHE A 407 -4.10 2.46 -25.57
CA PHE A 407 -5.30 2.67 -24.75
C PHE A 407 -5.62 4.16 -24.65
N PRO A 408 -6.89 4.57 -24.73
CA PRO A 408 -7.26 5.92 -24.38
C PRO A 408 -7.21 6.10 -22.86
N ILE A 409 -6.60 7.18 -22.38
CA ILE A 409 -6.43 7.44 -20.94
C ILE A 409 -7.74 7.84 -20.21
N THR A 410 -8.78 8.21 -20.96
CA THR A 410 -10.09 8.65 -20.43
C THR A 410 -11.20 8.08 -21.30
N ASN A 411 -12.40 7.95 -20.73
CA ASN A 411 -13.61 7.51 -21.43
C ASN A 411 -13.51 6.13 -22.11
N VAL A 412 -12.88 5.15 -21.46
CA VAL A 412 -12.99 3.75 -21.90
C VAL A 412 -14.35 3.22 -21.49
N ASP A 413 -15.23 2.98 -22.47
CA ASP A 413 -16.51 2.32 -22.21
C ASP A 413 -16.35 0.79 -22.25
N LEU A 414 -16.80 0.13 -21.18
CA LEU A 414 -16.77 -1.32 -21.06
C LEU A 414 -18.14 -1.97 -21.27
N ARG A 415 -19.17 -1.19 -21.64
CA ARG A 415 -20.57 -1.66 -21.77
C ARG A 415 -20.73 -2.92 -22.62
N GLU A 416 -20.04 -2.98 -23.75
CA GLU A 416 -20.12 -4.10 -24.71
C GLU A 416 -19.57 -5.43 -24.14
N TYR A 417 -18.77 -5.37 -23.08
CA TYR A 417 -18.22 -6.56 -22.42
C TYR A 417 -19.12 -7.10 -21.29
N LEU A 418 -20.25 -6.44 -20.99
CA LEU A 418 -21.21 -6.90 -20.01
C LEU A 418 -22.30 -7.79 -20.61
N THR A 419 -22.86 -8.67 -19.79
CA THR A 419 -24.12 -9.36 -20.12
C THR A 419 -25.25 -8.36 -20.35
N GLU A 420 -26.20 -8.70 -21.22
CA GLU A 420 -27.39 -7.85 -21.48
C GLU A 420 -28.13 -7.47 -20.19
N GLU A 421 -28.27 -8.42 -19.26
CA GLU A 421 -28.83 -8.23 -17.91
C GLU A 421 -28.11 -7.12 -17.13
N ALA A 422 -26.77 -7.11 -17.19
CA ALA A 422 -25.94 -6.17 -16.48
C ALA A 422 -25.87 -4.82 -17.20
N GLN A 423 -25.93 -4.78 -18.52
CA GLN A 423 -26.04 -3.55 -19.31
C GLN A 423 -27.32 -2.75 -19.00
N ALA A 424 -28.39 -3.44 -18.60
CA ALA A 424 -29.64 -2.80 -18.15
C ALA A 424 -29.54 -2.26 -16.71
N THR A 425 -28.69 -2.89 -15.88
CA THR A 425 -28.56 -2.59 -14.45
C THR A 425 -27.49 -1.53 -14.18
N GLU A 426 -26.38 -1.57 -14.90
CA GLU A 426 -25.24 -0.66 -14.74
C GLU A 426 -25.43 0.60 -15.58
N LYS A 427 -25.70 1.72 -14.91
CA LYS A 427 -25.86 3.03 -15.56
C LYS A 427 -24.54 3.63 -16.07
N ASN A 428 -23.43 3.32 -15.38
CA ASN A 428 -22.11 3.88 -15.68
C ASN A 428 -21.14 2.74 -15.96
N THR A 429 -20.55 2.74 -17.14
CA THR A 429 -19.58 1.74 -17.60
C THR A 429 -18.32 2.38 -18.18
N THR A 430 -18.20 3.70 -18.08
CA THR A 430 -17.05 4.49 -18.53
C THR A 430 -15.99 4.60 -17.45
N TYR A 431 -14.74 4.44 -17.86
CA TYR A 431 -13.58 4.40 -16.99
C TYR A 431 -12.49 5.36 -17.43
N ASP A 432 -11.83 5.97 -16.44
CA ASP A 432 -10.64 6.82 -16.63
C ASP A 432 -9.43 6.18 -15.96
N LEU A 433 -8.29 6.24 -16.63
CA LEU A 433 -7.02 5.75 -16.09
C LEU A 433 -6.56 6.67 -14.96
N ILE A 434 -6.18 6.09 -13.82
CA ILE A 434 -5.65 6.85 -12.67
C ILE A 434 -4.24 6.45 -12.27
N ALA A 435 -3.82 5.24 -12.64
CA ALA A 435 -2.47 4.74 -12.39
C ALA A 435 -2.05 3.76 -13.48
N ASN A 436 -0.82 3.85 -13.95
CA ASN A 436 -0.21 2.95 -14.94
C ASN A 436 1.22 2.60 -14.49
N VAL A 437 1.40 1.39 -13.98
CA VAL A 437 2.69 0.81 -13.65
C VAL A 437 3.33 0.26 -14.92
N VAL A 438 4.60 0.58 -15.11
CA VAL A 438 5.41 0.17 -16.25
C VAL A 438 6.61 -0.61 -15.74
N HIS A 439 7.01 -1.62 -16.51
CA HIS A 439 8.26 -2.33 -16.29
C HIS A 439 9.17 -2.09 -17.49
N ASP A 440 10.31 -1.45 -17.27
CA ASP A 440 11.33 -1.22 -18.29
C ASP A 440 12.48 -2.24 -18.16
N GLY A 441 13.11 -2.60 -19.27
CA GLY A 441 14.23 -3.53 -19.29
C GLY A 441 13.86 -5.01 -19.31
N LYS A 442 14.85 -5.86 -19.00
CA LYS A 442 14.77 -7.33 -19.07
C LYS A 442 14.06 -7.92 -17.83
N PRO A 443 13.48 -9.14 -17.91
CA PRO A 443 12.82 -9.79 -16.77
C PRO A 443 13.65 -9.95 -15.48
N THR A 444 14.98 -10.00 -15.58
CA THR A 444 15.88 -10.26 -14.45
C THR A 444 16.52 -9.00 -13.86
N GLU A 445 16.57 -7.91 -14.62
CA GLU A 445 17.31 -6.67 -14.30
C GLU A 445 16.46 -5.44 -14.67
N GLY A 446 15.14 -5.58 -14.61
CA GLY A 446 14.22 -4.53 -14.99
C GLY A 446 14.05 -3.50 -13.88
N ALA A 447 13.48 -2.36 -14.25
CA ALA A 447 13.08 -1.33 -13.31
C ALA A 447 11.58 -1.09 -13.42
N TYR A 448 10.94 -0.85 -12.28
CA TYR A 448 9.55 -0.43 -12.25
C TYR A 448 9.42 1.08 -12.05
N ARG A 449 8.54 1.69 -12.83
CA ARG A 449 8.07 3.07 -12.64
C ARG A 449 6.56 3.13 -12.73
N ILE A 450 5.96 4.22 -12.27
CA ILE A 450 4.51 4.39 -12.29
C ILE A 450 4.12 5.78 -12.76
N HIS A 451 3.12 5.85 -13.63
CA HIS A 451 2.43 7.08 -13.96
C HIS A 451 1.17 7.19 -13.10
N VAL A 452 1.00 8.29 -12.38
CA VAL A 452 -0.17 8.55 -11.53
C VAL A 452 -0.85 9.85 -11.93
N LEU A 453 -2.18 9.81 -11.96
CA LEU A 453 -3.02 11.00 -12.17
C LEU A 453 -3.23 11.70 -10.83
N HIS A 454 -2.83 12.96 -10.74
CA HIS A 454 -3.20 13.79 -9.61
C HIS A 454 -4.62 14.35 -9.80
N HIS A 455 -5.58 13.84 -9.03
CA HIS A 455 -7.01 14.12 -9.16
C HIS A 455 -7.38 15.62 -9.14
N GLY A 456 -6.71 16.41 -8.29
CA GLY A 456 -7.04 17.83 -8.12
C GLY A 456 -6.52 18.75 -9.23
N THR A 457 -5.46 18.35 -9.94
CA THR A 457 -4.85 19.16 -11.01
C THR A 457 -5.11 18.60 -12.40
N GLY A 458 -5.48 17.32 -12.51
CA GLY A 458 -5.57 16.62 -13.79
C GLY A 458 -4.22 16.36 -14.45
N LYS A 459 -3.10 16.62 -13.75
CA LYS A 459 -1.74 16.39 -14.27
C LYS A 459 -1.29 14.96 -13.97
N TRP A 460 -0.44 14.46 -14.86
CA TRP A 460 0.21 13.16 -14.71
C TRP A 460 1.64 13.30 -14.24
N TYR A 461 2.02 12.43 -13.33
CA TYR A 461 3.36 12.37 -12.77
C TYR A 461 3.93 10.98 -12.99
N GLU A 462 5.15 10.90 -13.52
CA GLU A 462 5.96 9.70 -13.52
C GLU A 462 6.75 9.66 -12.21
N MET A 463 6.69 8.53 -11.52
CA MET A 463 7.41 8.28 -10.29
C MET A 463 8.25 7.02 -10.46
N GLN A 464 9.56 7.19 -10.30
CA GLN A 464 10.52 6.10 -10.25
C GLN A 464 11.31 6.25 -8.95
N ASP A 465 10.94 5.46 -7.96
CA ASP A 465 11.47 5.53 -6.61
C ASP A 465 11.40 6.95 -6.03
N LEU A 466 12.55 7.62 -5.86
CA LEU A 466 12.65 8.99 -5.31
C LEU A 466 12.39 10.08 -6.35
N GLN A 467 12.48 9.76 -7.64
CA GLN A 467 12.34 10.73 -8.71
C GLN A 467 10.86 10.90 -9.08
N VAL A 468 10.42 12.15 -9.14
CA VAL A 468 9.06 12.53 -9.52
C VAL A 468 9.16 13.55 -10.65
N THR A 469 8.61 13.23 -11.81
CA THR A 469 8.66 14.05 -13.02
C THR A 469 7.26 14.27 -13.59
N ASP A 470 7.00 15.46 -14.13
CA ASP A 470 5.76 15.73 -14.88
C ASP A 470 5.82 14.97 -16.22
N ILE A 471 4.76 14.25 -16.57
CA ILE A 471 4.67 13.53 -17.85
C ILE A 471 3.42 13.96 -18.63
N LEU A 472 3.58 14.06 -19.95
CA LEU A 472 2.46 14.37 -20.84
C LEU A 472 1.54 13.15 -20.99
N PRO A 473 0.21 13.32 -21.03
CA PRO A 473 -0.71 12.19 -21.10
C PRO A 473 -0.51 11.29 -22.32
N GLN A 474 -0.07 11.86 -23.46
CA GLN A 474 0.22 11.11 -24.68
C GLN A 474 1.43 10.17 -24.55
N MET A 475 2.36 10.44 -23.63
CA MET A 475 3.55 9.60 -23.43
C MET A 475 3.23 8.33 -22.65
N ILE A 476 2.14 8.31 -21.89
CA ILE A 476 1.74 7.19 -21.04
C ILE A 476 1.42 5.96 -21.89
N THR A 477 0.78 6.15 -23.05
CA THR A 477 0.36 5.07 -23.96
C THR A 477 1.52 4.46 -24.74
N LEU A 478 2.68 5.13 -24.78
CA LEU A 478 3.90 4.66 -25.44
C LEU A 478 4.74 3.73 -24.55
N SER A 479 4.36 3.58 -23.29
CA SER A 479 5.09 2.77 -22.32
C SER A 479 4.62 1.31 -22.29
N GLU A 480 5.48 0.41 -21.84
CA GLU A 480 5.16 -1.01 -21.65
C GLU A 480 4.28 -1.20 -20.40
N ALA A 481 3.03 -0.73 -20.48
CA ALA A 481 2.03 -0.82 -19.41
C ALA A 481 1.93 -2.24 -18.87
N TYR A 482 2.09 -2.41 -17.56
CA TYR A 482 2.12 -3.70 -16.88
C TYR A 482 0.91 -3.87 -15.96
N ILE A 483 0.66 -2.90 -15.08
CA ILE A 483 -0.53 -2.86 -14.22
C ILE A 483 -1.23 -1.52 -14.41
N GLN A 484 -2.52 -1.52 -14.66
CA GLN A 484 -3.31 -0.31 -14.78
C GLN A 484 -4.44 -0.31 -13.77
N ILE A 485 -4.73 0.86 -13.19
CA ILE A 485 -5.92 1.06 -12.36
C ILE A 485 -6.79 2.12 -13.03
N TRP A 486 -8.05 1.76 -13.20
CA TRP A 486 -9.07 2.55 -13.85
C TRP A 486 -10.17 2.88 -12.85
N LYS A 487 -10.62 4.13 -12.83
CA LYS A 487 -11.71 4.60 -11.99
C LYS A 487 -12.98 4.73 -12.83
N ARG A 488 -14.08 4.16 -12.35
CA ARG A 488 -15.39 4.35 -12.96
C ARG A 488 -15.87 5.79 -12.78
N GLN A 489 -16.37 6.40 -13.85
CA GLN A 489 -16.97 7.72 -13.77
C GLN A 489 -18.29 7.66 -12.99
N GLU A 490 -18.54 8.69 -12.19
CA GLU A 490 -19.84 8.90 -11.55
C GLU A 490 -20.76 9.65 -12.52
N SER A 491 -22.03 9.26 -12.55
CA SER A 491 -23.04 9.87 -13.42
C SER A 491 -23.22 11.31 -13.02
N ASN A 492 -23.01 12.21 -13.98
CA ASN A 492 -23.10 13.65 -13.80
C ASN A 492 -24.57 14.13 -13.81
N ASP A 493 -25.45 13.50 -13.02
CA ASP A 493 -26.89 13.79 -12.98
C ASP A 493 -27.23 15.04 -12.13
N GLY A 494 -26.38 16.08 -12.17
CA GLY A 494 -26.62 17.29 -11.37
C GLY A 494 -25.82 18.54 -11.69
N ARG A 495 -25.05 18.61 -12.78
CA ARG A 495 -24.27 19.82 -13.14
C ARG A 495 -24.84 20.71 -14.24
N ASN A 496 -26.02 20.41 -14.77
CA ASN A 496 -26.77 21.31 -15.64
C ASN A 496 -28.09 21.70 -14.98
N ASN A 497 -28.10 22.78 -14.20
CA ASN A 497 -29.32 23.57 -14.01
C ASN A 497 -29.14 24.99 -13.42
N HIS A 498 -27.94 25.58 -13.43
CA HIS A 498 -27.78 27.00 -13.06
C HIS A 498 -26.77 27.73 -13.94
N THR A 499 -27.18 28.03 -15.17
CA THR A 499 -26.86 29.29 -15.87
C THR A 499 -27.96 29.55 -16.89
N GLY A 500 -28.90 30.39 -16.50
CA GLY A 500 -30.07 30.73 -17.30
C GLY A 500 -31.02 31.60 -16.48
N ILE A 501 -30.60 32.83 -16.22
CA ILE A 501 -31.34 34.11 -16.28
C ILE A 501 -30.31 35.21 -16.05
#